data_AF-A0A453EUE3-F1
#
_entry.id   AF-A0A453EUE3-F1
#
_cell.length_a   1.000
_cell.length_b   1.000
_cell.length_c   1.000
_cell.angle_alpha   90.00
_cell.angle_beta   90.00
_cell.angle_gamma   90.00
#
_symmetry.space_group_name_H-M   'P 1'
#
loop_
_entity.id
_entity.type
_entity.pdbx_description
1 polymer ?
#
loop_
_entity_poly.entity_id
_entity_poly.type
_entity_poly.pdbx_seq_one_letter_code
_entity_poly.pdbx_strand_id
1 'polypeptide(L)' 'IIEELLDELHGGAWFSKLDLRAGYHQIRLAPGEEYKTAFQTHQGHFEFKVVSFRLAGSPATFIGAITTTLKLLTCVCVL' A
#
# COMPACT_ATOMS: atom_id res chain seq x y z
N ILE A 1 -1.57 -19.71 -2.62
CA ILE A 1 -1.13 -18.29 -2.63
C ILE A 1 0.37 -18.16 -2.90
N ILE A 2 1.28 -18.48 -1.97
CA ILE A 2 2.74 -18.30 -2.25
C ILE A 2 3.20 -19.21 -3.38
N GLU A 3 2.86 -20.50 -3.35
CA GLU A 3 3.21 -21.44 -4.42
C GLU A 3 2.62 -21.04 -5.78
N GLU A 4 1.33 -20.66 -5.82
CA GLU A 4 0.69 -20.17 -7.06
C GLU A 4 1.37 -18.92 -7.63
N LEU A 5 1.82 -18.01 -6.77
CA LEU A 5 2.55 -16.82 -7.20
C LEU A 5 3.91 -17.21 -7.78
N LEU A 6 4.61 -18.16 -7.16
CA LEU A 6 5.90 -18.68 -7.63
C LEU A 6 5.77 -19.42 -8.97
N ASP A 7 4.64 -20.10 -9.19
CA ASP A 7 4.32 -20.73 -10.47
C ASP A 7 4.09 -19.68 -11.58
N GLU A 8 3.43 -18.55 -11.28
CA GLU A 8 3.30 -17.42 -12.23
C GLU A 8 4.65 -16.76 -12.57
N LEU A 9 5.59 -16.82 -11.63
CA LEU A 9 6.96 -16.32 -11.80
C LEU A 9 7.85 -17.25 -12.66
N HIS A 10 7.41 -18.49 -12.89
CA HIS A 10 8.19 -19.50 -13.58
C HIS A 10 8.42 -19.16 -15.06
N GLY A 11 9.67 -19.30 -15.54
CA GLY A 11 10.03 -19.04 -16.93
C GLY A 11 10.39 -17.58 -17.27
N GLY A 12 10.31 -16.67 -16.29
CA GLY A 12 10.83 -15.31 -16.43
C GLY A 12 12.35 -15.28 -16.57
N ALA A 13 12.87 -14.55 -17.56
CA ALA A 13 14.31 -14.36 -17.75
C ALA A 13 14.87 -13.20 -16.93
N TRP A 14 14.02 -12.24 -16.54
CA TRP A 14 14.39 -11.02 -15.83
C TRP A 14 13.30 -10.63 -14.85
N PHE A 15 13.70 -10.30 -13.62
CA PHE A 15 12.80 -9.89 -12.55
C PHE A 15 13.14 -8.48 -12.11
N SER A 16 12.13 -7.70 -11.72
CA SER A 16 12.29 -6.33 -11.24
C SER A 16 11.50 -6.14 -9.96
N LYS A 17 12.17 -5.71 -8.89
CA LYS A 17 11.54 -5.48 -7.59
C LYS A 17 11.23 -4.00 -7.41
N LEU A 18 9.97 -3.67 -7.13
CA LEU A 18 9.54 -2.32 -6.80
C LEU A 18 9.34 -2.17 -5.28
N ASP A 19 10.11 -1.30 -4.64
CA ASP A 19 9.90 -0.96 -3.22
C ASP A 19 8.86 0.15 -3.10
N LEU A 20 7.71 -0.19 -2.52
CA LEU A 20 6.59 0.72 -2.32
C LEU A 20 6.45 1.18 -0.88
N ARG A 21 7.47 1.02 -0.02
CA ARG A 21 7.41 1.43 1.40
C ARG A 21 7.01 2.90 1.60
N ALA A 22 7.42 3.80 0.70
CA ALA A 22 7.02 5.21 0.75
C ALA A 22 5.55 5.45 0.34
N GLY A 23 4.92 4.49 -0.34
CA GLY A 23 3.55 4.59 -0.85
C GLY A 23 2.49 4.73 0.24
N TYR A 24 2.74 4.26 1.47
CA TYR A 24 1.81 4.45 2.59
C TYR A 24 1.52 5.94 2.85
N HIS A 25 2.49 6.80 2.61
CA HIS A 25 2.34 8.25 2.78
C HIS A 25 1.66 8.94 1.58
N GLN A 26 1.31 8.19 0.53
CA GLN A 26 0.69 8.73 -0.69
C GLN A 26 -0.83 8.50 -0.74
N ILE A 27 -1.36 7.56 0.06
CA ILE A 27 -2.79 7.24 0.07
C ILE A 27 -3.50 8.12 1.09
N ARG A 28 -4.43 8.97 0.62
CA ARG A 28 -5.26 9.80 1.50
C ARG A 28 -6.32 8.98 2.22
N LEU A 29 -6.63 9.39 3.45
CA LEU A 29 -7.81 8.91 4.16
C LEU A 29 -9.08 9.40 3.47
N ALA A 30 -10.17 8.68 3.68
CA ALA A 30 -11.47 9.14 3.24
C ALA A 30 -11.82 10.45 3.98
N PRO A 31 -12.40 11.46 3.28
CA PRO A 31 -12.77 12.71 3.92
C PRO A 31 -13.72 12.49 5.10
N GLY A 32 -13.41 13.09 6.24
CA GLY A 32 -14.18 12.97 7.48
C GLY A 32 -13.74 11.82 8.39
N GLU A 33 -12.76 11.01 8.00
CA GLU A 33 -12.21 9.92 8.81
C GLU A 33 -10.89 10.31 9.52
N GLU A 34 -10.35 11.50 9.24
CA GLU A 34 -9.07 11.98 9.79
C GLU A 34 -9.06 12.01 11.32
N TYR A 35 -10.19 12.38 11.94
CA TYR A 35 -10.32 12.46 13.40
C TYR A 35 -10.07 11.11 14.11
N LYS A 36 -10.32 9.98 13.45
CA LYS A 36 -10.07 8.63 14.01
C LYS A 36 -8.58 8.35 14.18
N THR A 37 -7.75 9.14 13.52
CA THR A 37 -6.30 9.05 13.54
C THR A 37 -5.64 10.14 14.39
N ALA A 38 -6.43 10.87 15.16
CA ALA A 38 -5.94 11.91 16.05
C ALA A 38 -4.96 11.33 17.08
N PHE A 39 -3.83 12.02 17.25
CA PHE A 39 -2.83 11.73 18.28
C PHE A 39 -2.37 13.02 18.95
N GLN A 40 -1.89 12.91 20.18
CA GLN A 40 -1.41 14.04 20.96
C GLN A 40 0.10 13.94 21.15
N THR A 41 0.77 15.08 21.01
CA THR A 41 2.16 15.29 21.38
C THR A 41 2.24 16.34 22.47
N HIS A 42 3.41 16.54 23.08
CA HIS A 42 3.61 17.65 24.02
C HIS A 42 3.33 19.04 23.43
N GLN A 43 3.32 19.15 22.09
CA GLN A 43 3.12 20.41 21.36
C GLN A 43 1.67 20.59 20.86
N GLY A 44 0.79 19.60 21.02
CA GLY A 44 -0.61 19.71 20.61
C GLY A 44 -1.20 18.45 20.02
N HIS A 45 -2.40 18.58 19.46
CA HIS A 45 -3.15 17.52 18.79
C HIS A 45 -2.94 17.58 17.28
N PHE A 46 -2.75 16.41 16.67
CA PHE A 46 -2.50 16.25 15.25
C PHE A 46 -3.33 15.09 14.71
N GLU A 47 -3.69 15.18 13.44
CA GLU A 47 -4.43 14.15 12.72
C GLU A 47 -3.64 13.75 11.48
N PHE A 48 -3.70 12.48 11.10
CA PHE A 48 -3.16 12.04 9.84
C PHE A 48 -4.14 12.38 8.71
N LYS A 49 -3.60 12.89 7.59
CA LYS A 49 -4.35 13.08 6.32
C LYS A 49 -4.20 11.91 5.36
N VAL A 50 -3.26 11.03 5.66
CA VAL A 50 -2.88 9.87 4.86
C VAL A 50 -2.97 8.63 5.72
N VAL A 51 -3.14 7.47 5.10
CA VAL A 51 -3.19 6.19 5.80
C VAL A 51 -1.88 5.99 6.57
N SER A 52 -1.94 6.11 7.89
CA SER A 52 -0.77 5.95 8.75
C SER A 52 -0.45 4.49 9.02
N PHE A 53 0.79 4.25 9.44
CA PHE A 53 1.21 2.94 9.92
C PHE A 53 0.45 2.60 11.20
N ARG A 54 0.03 1.33 11.36
CA ARG A 54 -0.79 0.80 12.48
C ARG A 54 -2.30 1.05 12.43
N LEU A 55 -2.85 1.65 11.38
CA LEU A 55 -4.30 1.55 11.12
C LEU A 55 -4.66 0.12 10.73
N ALA A 56 -5.69 -0.45 11.37
CA ALA A 56 -6.10 -1.85 11.13
C ALA A 56 -6.42 -2.15 9.65
N GLY A 57 -6.96 -1.17 8.91
CA GLY A 57 -7.24 -1.29 7.48
C GLY A 57 -6.09 -0.93 6.54
N SER A 58 -4.97 -0.42 7.07
CA SER A 58 -3.88 0.16 6.27
C SER A 58 -3.29 -0.83 5.23
N PRO A 59 -2.96 -2.10 5.59
CA PRO A 59 -2.45 -3.05 4.60
C PRO A 59 -3.44 -3.38 3.49
N ALA A 60 -4.73 -3.51 3.82
CA ALA A 60 -5.77 -3.83 2.85
C ALA A 60 -5.99 -2.68 1.86
N THR A 61 -6.06 -1.44 2.36
CA THR A 61 -6.14 -0.25 1.51
C THR A 61 -4.91 -0.12 0.61
N PHE A 62 -3.72 -0.41 1.14
CA PHE A 62 -2.48 -0.35 0.39
C PHE A 62 -2.41 -1.37 -0.74
N ILE A 63 -2.73 -2.64 -0.46
CA ILE A 63 -2.78 -3.70 -1.47
C ILE A 63 -3.85 -3.38 -2.53
N GLY A 64 -5.03 -2.91 -2.13
CA GLY A 64 -6.10 -2.55 -3.07
C GLY A 64 -5.69 -1.43 -4.04
N ALA A 65 -5.00 -0.40 -3.54
CA ALA A 65 -4.46 0.67 -4.38
C ALA A 65 -3.41 0.14 -5.36
N ILE A 66 -2.46 -0.67 -4.88
CA ILE A 66 -1.42 -1.28 -5.72
C ILE A 66 -2.02 -2.15 -6.82
N THR A 67 -2.92 -3.06 -6.48
CA THR A 67 -3.56 -3.96 -7.44
C THR A 67 -4.32 -3.19 -8.51
N THR A 68 -4.93 -2.05 -8.15
CA THR A 68 -5.65 -1.20 -9.11
C THR A 68 -4.68 -0.44 -10.03
N THR A 69 -3.64 0.18 -9.47
CA THR A 69 -2.69 1.00 -10.23
C THR A 69 -1.76 0.16 -11.11
N LEU A 70 -1.28 -0.98 -10.62
CA LEU A 70 -0.33 -1.83 -11.33
C LEU A 70 -1.00 -2.93 -12.17
N LYS A 71 -2.34 -2.97 -12.22
CA LYS A 71 -3.10 -3.98 -12.98
C LYS A 71 -2.66 -4.13 -14.44
N LEU A 72 -2.26 -3.02 -15.06
CA LEU A 72 -1.79 -2.99 -16.45
C LEU A 72 -0.36 -3.53 -16.59
N LEU A 73 0.46 -3.43 -15.55
CA LEU A 73 1.85 -3.87 -15.53
C LEU A 73 1.98 -5.34 -15.15
N THR A 74 1.06 -5.89 -14.37
CA THR A 74 1.05 -7.31 -13.98
C THR A 74 0.90 -8.28 -15.15
N CYS A 75 0.40 -7.83 -16.32
CA CYS A 75 0.34 -8.66 -17.53
C CYS A 75 1.61 -8.59 -18.40
N VAL A 76 2.51 -7.63 -18.14
CA VAL A 76 3.70 -7.38 -18.98
C VAL A 76 4.99 -7.67 -18.22
N CYS A 77 4.99 -7.44 -16.91
CA CYS A 77 6.12 -7.65 -16.02
C CYS A 77 5.71 -8.70 -14.99
N VAL A 78 6.40 -9.84 -15.02
CA VAL A 78 6.42 -10.77 -13.90
C VAL A 78 7.22 -10.09 -12.78
N LEU A 79 6.54 -9.64 -11.73
CA LEU A 79 7.13 -8.96 -10.57
C LEU A 79 7.85 -9.96 -9.65
#